data_AF-A0AAJ2ST27-F1
#
_entry.id   AF-A0AAJ2ST27-F1
#
_cell.length_a   1.000
_cell.length_b   1.000
_cell.length_c   1.000
_cell.angle_alpha   90.00
_cell.angle_beta   90.00
_cell.angle_gamma   90.00
#
_symmetry.space_group_name_H-M   'P 1'
#
loop_
_entity.id
_entity.type
_entity.pdbx_description
1 polymer ?
#
loop_
_entity_poly.entity_id
_entity_poly.type
_entity_poly.pdbx_seq_one_letter_code
_entity_poly.pdbx_strand_id
1 'polypeptide(L)' 'MSTRRLAVPDPSNYRFAVFCCSFKWELGSTPDHALALFVDRAMAERYGASMWPSTFEVVDLQAPAGTQA' A
#
# COMPACT_ATOMS: atom_id res chain seq x y z
N MET A 1 23.70 11.87 -7.04
CA MET A 1 23.57 10.95 -5.89
C MET A 1 23.74 9.53 -6.40
N SER A 2 24.79 8.83 -5.97
CA SER A 2 25.08 7.47 -6.48
C SER A 2 24.11 6.45 -5.89
N THR A 3 23.18 5.96 -6.70
CA THR A 3 22.29 4.82 -6.40
C THR A 3 23.04 3.49 -6.20
N ARG A 4 24.37 3.49 -6.24
CA ARG A 4 25.26 2.32 -6.21
C ARG A 4 25.14 1.46 -4.93
N ARG A 5 24.47 1.94 -3.89
CA ARG A 5 24.24 1.20 -2.64
C ARG A 5 22.83 0.64 -2.50
N LEU A 6 21.92 0.96 -3.43
CA LEU A 6 20.54 0.50 -3.41
C LEU A 6 20.43 -0.74 -4.30
N ALA A 7 19.82 -1.80 -3.77
CA ALA A 7 19.41 -2.92 -4.60
C ALA A 7 18.37 -2.45 -5.62
N VAL A 8 18.35 -3.07 -6.80
CA VAL A 8 17.26 -2.87 -7.76
C VAL A 8 15.98 -3.38 -7.09
N PRO A 9 14.93 -2.56 -6.92
CA PRO A 9 13.69 -3.00 -6.30
C PRO A 9 13.02 -4.01 -7.24
N ASP A 10 12.77 -5.21 -6.72
CA ASP A 10 11.96 -6.22 -7.41
C ASP A 10 10.51 -6.07 -6.94
N PRO A 11 9.56 -5.73 -7.82
CA PRO A 11 8.15 -5.60 -7.47
C PRO A 11 7.55 -6.83 -6.80
N SER A 12 8.06 -8.03 -7.10
CA SER A 12 7.57 -9.28 -6.52
C SER A 12 7.86 -9.44 -5.02
N ASN A 13 8.83 -8.69 -4.49
CA ASN A 13 9.14 -8.68 -3.07
C ASN A 13 8.12 -7.89 -2.23
N TYR A 14 7.33 -7.02 -2.85
CA TYR A 14 6.39 -6.17 -2.14
C TYR A 14 4.99 -6.78 -2.19
N ARG A 15 4.64 -7.47 -1.10
CA ARG A 15 3.39 -8.20 -0.96
C ARG A 15 2.21 -7.33 -0.55
N PHE A 16 2.44 -6.26 0.18
CA PHE A 16 1.37 -5.44 0.75
C PHE A 16 1.30 -4.08 0.06
N ALA A 17 0.11 -3.67 -0.35
CA ALA A 17 -0.15 -2.37 -0.93
C ALA A 17 -1.00 -1.51 0.02
N VAL A 18 -0.60 -0.27 0.23
CA VAL A 18 -1.39 0.72 1.00
C VAL A 18 -2.17 1.60 0.04
N PHE A 19 -3.47 1.67 0.25
CA PHE A 19 -4.37 2.59 -0.43
C PHE A 19 -4.81 3.68 0.56
N CYS A 20 -4.73 4.94 0.13
CA CYS A 20 -5.47 6.01 0.79
C CYS A 20 -6.88 5.87 0.26
N CYS A 21 -7.82 5.37 1.06
CA CYS A 21 -9.22 5.29 0.67
C CYS A 21 -9.86 6.69 0.67
N SER A 22 -9.19 7.70 0.10
CA SER A 22 -9.66 9.07 -0.02
C SER A 22 -10.93 9.17 -0.86
N PHE A 23 -11.22 8.17 -1.71
CA PHE A 23 -12.51 8.07 -2.38
C PHE A 23 -13.70 8.08 -1.40
N LYS A 24 -13.52 7.64 -0.14
CA LYS A 24 -14.58 7.70 0.90
C LYS A 24 -14.98 9.13 1.27
N TRP A 25 -14.21 10.15 0.87
CA TRP A 25 -14.47 11.57 1.12
C TRP A 25 -14.73 12.36 -0.18
N GLU A 26 -14.99 11.69 -1.31
CA GLU A 26 -15.24 12.31 -2.62
C GLU A 26 -14.09 13.22 -3.13
N LEU A 27 -12.89 13.09 -2.56
CA LEU A 27 -11.71 13.92 -2.86
C LEU A 27 -10.75 13.30 -3.88
N GLY A 28 -11.08 12.16 -4.48
CA GLY A 28 -10.23 11.42 -5.42
C GLY A 28 -10.99 10.86 -6.61
N SER A 29 -10.29 10.71 -7.74
CA SER A 29 -10.82 10.01 -8.92
C SER A 29 -10.59 8.52 -8.80
N THR A 30 -11.65 7.73 -8.95
CA THR A 30 -11.53 6.26 -9.04
C THR A 30 -10.88 5.86 -10.37
N PRO A 31 -10.08 4.77 -10.41
CA PRO A 31 -9.71 3.89 -9.30
C PRO A 31 -8.56 4.45 -8.46
N ASP A 32 -8.63 4.25 -7.14
CA ASP A 32 -7.51 4.57 -6.26
C ASP A 32 -6.32 3.66 -6.56
N HIS A 33 -5.16 4.25 -6.80
CA HIS A 33 -3.91 3.53 -7.00
C HIS A 33 -3.21 3.30 -5.66
N ALA A 34 -2.47 2.18 -5.55
CA ALA A 34 -1.63 1.92 -4.41
C ALA A 34 -0.62 3.07 -4.23
N LEU A 35 -0.64 3.71 -3.08
CA LEU A 35 0.27 4.82 -2.77
C LEU A 35 1.67 4.34 -2.38
N ALA A 36 1.74 3.16 -1.74
CA ALA A 36 3.00 2.58 -1.31
C ALA A 36 2.93 1.06 -1.28
N LEU A 37 4.07 0.44 -1.55
CA LEU A 37 4.26 -1.01 -1.54
C LEU A 37 5.23 -1.40 -0.42
N PHE A 38 4.89 -2.46 0.31
CA PHE A 38 5.61 -2.93 1.47
C PHE A 38 5.83 -4.44 1.41
N VAL A 39 6.99 -4.87 1.90
CA VAL A 39 7.29 -6.30 2.10
C VAL A 39 6.56 -6.84 3.33
N ASP A 40 6.38 -6.01 4.35
CA ASP A 40 5.81 -6.38 5.65
C ASP A 40 4.49 -5.63 5.92
N ARG A 41 3.50 -6.37 6.43
CA ARG A 41 2.16 -5.86 6.73
C ARG A 41 2.16 -4.86 7.88
N ALA A 42 2.88 -5.13 8.97
CA ALA A 42 2.89 -4.24 10.13
C ALA A 42 3.52 -2.88 9.77
N MET A 43 4.52 -2.88 8.88
CA MET A 43 5.09 -1.64 8.36
C MET A 43 4.11 -0.87 7.47
N ALA A 44 3.38 -1.57 6.60
CA ALA A 44 2.31 -0.99 5.79
C ALA A 44 1.20 -0.35 6.66
N GLU A 45 0.78 -1.05 7.71
CA GLU A 45 -0.26 -0.57 8.64
C GLU A 45 0.22 0.65 9.44
N ARG A 46 1.46 0.63 9.94
CA ARG A 46 2.04 1.79 10.64
C ARG A 46 2.15 3.01 9.74
N TYR A 47 2.60 2.81 8.50
CA TYR A 47 2.68 3.88 7.50
C TYR A 47 1.29 4.45 7.21
N GLY A 48 0.33 3.59 6.90
CA GLY A 48 -1.06 3.96 6.66
C GLY A 48 -1.66 4.74 7.82
N ALA A 49 -1.54 4.24 9.05
CA ALA A 49 -2.06 4.90 10.25
C ALA A 49 -1.38 6.24 10.55
N SER A 50 -0.10 6.40 10.21
CA SER A 50 0.62 7.68 10.39
C SER A 50 0.16 8.76 9.42
N MET A 51 -0.24 8.38 8.21
CA MET A 51 -0.66 9.29 7.15
C MET A 51 -2.17 9.54 7.20
N TRP A 52 -2.96 8.50 7.50
CA TRP A 52 -4.41 8.49 7.55
C TRP A 52 -4.86 7.71 8.77
N PRO A 53 -5.20 8.37 9.89
CA PRO A 53 -5.52 7.68 11.15
C PRO A 53 -6.66 6.67 11.04
N SER A 54 -7.58 6.84 10.09
CA SER A 54 -8.78 6.01 9.95
C SER A 54 -9.17 5.65 8.51
N THR A 55 -8.44 6.13 7.49
CA THR A 55 -8.86 6.07 6.08
C THR A 55 -7.78 5.50 5.18
N PHE A 56 -7.22 4.35 5.57
CA PHE A 56 -6.33 3.57 4.72
C PHE A 56 -6.74 2.10 4.70
N GLU A 57 -6.34 1.40 3.64
CA GLU A 57 -6.49 -0.04 3.53
C GLU A 57 -5.15 -0.66 3.11
N VAL A 58 -4.81 -1.80 3.74
CA VAL A 58 -3.63 -2.58 3.39
C VAL A 58 -4.10 -3.86 2.71
N VAL A 59 -3.77 -4.02 1.44
CA VAL A 59 -4.16 -5.15 0.62
C VAL A 59 -2.97 -6.10 0.46
N ASP A 60 -3.20 -7.39 0.66
CA ASP A 60 -2.23 -8.44 0.35
C ASP A 60 -2.36 -8.83 -1.14
N LEU A 61 -1.34 -8.52 -1.94
CA LEU A 61 -1.28 -8.77 -3.38
C LEU A 61 -1.10 -10.25 -3.73
N GLN A 62 -0.67 -11.07 -2.77
CA GLN A 62 -0.48 -12.51 -2.96
C GLN A 62 -1.61 -13.34 -2.37
N ALA A 63 -2.52 -12.73 -1.60
CA ALA A 63 -3.74 -13.39 -1.18
C ALA A 63 -4.60 -13.66 -2.43
N PRO A 64 -5.17 -14.87 -2.58
CA PRO A 64 -6.12 -15.12 -3.65
C PRO A 64 -7.24 -14.09 -3.54
N ALA A 65 -7.63 -13.49 -4.67
CA ALA A 65 -8.76 -12.57 -4.76
C ALA A 65 -10.04 -13.31 -4.34
N GLY A 66 -10.34 -13.31 -3.05
CA GLY A 66 -11.33 -14.19 -2.48
C GLY A 66 -11.54 -13.94 -0.98
N THR A 67 -12.58 -13.17 -0.70
CA THR A 67 -13.22 -12.98 0.62
C THR A 67 -12.71 -11.80 1.44
N GLN A 68 -13.01 -10.57 0.98
CA GLN A 68 -13.58 -9.60 1.91
C GLN A 68 -14.93 -10.17 2.36
N ALA A 69 -15.02 -10.58 3.63
CA ALA A 69 -16.29 -10.88 4.30
C ALA A 69 -16.79 -9.60 5.00
#